data_AF-A0A8H3CSJ7-F1
#
_entry.id   AF-A0A8H3CSJ7-F1
#
_cell.length_a   1.000
_cell.length_b   1.000
_cell.length_c   1.000
_cell.angle_alpha   90.00
_cell.angle_beta   90.00
_cell.angle_gamma   90.00
#
_symmetry.space_group_name_H-M   'P 1'
#
loop_
_entity.id
_entity.type
_entity.pdbx_description
1 polymer ?
#
loop_
_entity_poly.entity_id
_entity_poly.type
_entity_poly.pdbx_seq_one_letter_code
_entity_poly.pdbx_strand_id
1 'polypeptide(L)'
;MVTRGGPGAADSQQLDEVWGEENKIVVGIDIGTTHSGVALAYLEKGERQKAHRISKWPGQGEQNQRAKVPTVIWYNLETKKAELFGSEALSRDGREIAEGNGWFLVEHFKLHLQPKELRKPDMKLKLLPPGITLAQIYSDFLGYLLKHTKAFVEKRIPLGKQIWEKHKHTMEVVIAHPNGWDTLQHAFLRKAAIDSGFVDSDKADVQVQFVTEAEASVHYCIHHSSLGSKVQ
;
A
#
# COMPACT_ATOMS: atom_id res chain seq x y z
N MET A 1 37.19 38.61 -10.99
CA MET A 1 37.60 37.40 -11.74
C MET A 1 37.48 36.22 -10.79
N VAL A 2 36.54 35.32 -11.12
CA VAL A 2 36.35 33.94 -10.62
C VAL A 2 35.90 33.72 -9.16
N THR A 3 34.70 33.16 -9.10
CA THR A 3 33.93 32.52 -8.03
C THR A 3 34.51 31.18 -7.57
N ARG A 4 34.18 30.75 -6.34
CA ARG A 4 33.90 29.36 -5.89
C ARG A 4 33.17 29.52 -4.54
N GLY A 5 31.87 29.32 -4.38
CA GLY A 5 31.05 28.21 -4.88
C GLY A 5 31.08 27.08 -3.85
N GLY A 6 30.58 27.33 -2.63
CA GLY A 6 30.43 26.31 -1.59
C GLY A 6 29.20 25.45 -1.84
N PRO A 7 29.21 24.16 -1.43
CA PRO A 7 28.17 23.21 -1.75
C PRO A 7 26.87 23.60 -1.04
N GLY A 8 25.81 23.75 -1.83
CA GLY A 8 24.46 24.08 -1.37
C GLY A 8 23.96 23.03 -0.37
N ALA A 9 23.37 23.53 0.70
CA ALA A 9 22.53 22.75 1.59
C ALA A 9 21.41 22.12 0.76
N ALA A 10 21.26 20.80 0.86
CA ALA A 10 20.14 20.09 0.28
C ALA A 10 18.85 20.60 0.95
N ASP A 11 17.97 21.18 0.14
CA ASP A 11 16.69 21.76 0.52
C ASP A 11 15.80 20.73 1.22
N SER A 12 15.47 21.04 2.47
CA SER A 12 14.53 20.29 3.29
C SER A 12 13.13 20.92 3.19
N GLN A 13 12.51 20.95 2.01
CA GLN A 13 11.11 21.36 1.81
C GLN A 13 10.56 20.71 0.53
N GLN A 14 9.77 19.63 0.62
CA GLN A 14 9.18 19.05 -0.61
C GLN A 14 7.72 18.57 -0.48
N LEU A 15 7.03 18.84 0.63
CA LEU A 15 5.56 18.68 0.74
C LEU A 15 4.82 19.95 1.15
N ASP A 16 5.53 21.04 1.44
CA ASP A 16 4.93 22.38 1.54
C ASP A 16 4.87 23.10 0.17
N GLU A 17 5.33 22.43 -0.88
CA GLU A 17 5.29 22.92 -2.26
C GLU A 17 3.89 22.76 -2.85
N VAL A 18 3.46 23.82 -3.54
CA VAL A 18 2.24 23.82 -4.33
C VAL A 18 2.38 22.84 -5.50
N TRP A 19 1.38 21.99 -5.72
CA TRP A 19 1.38 21.07 -6.86
C TRP A 19 1.21 21.86 -8.17
N GLY A 20 2.19 21.78 -9.08
CA GLY A 20 2.22 22.55 -10.33
C GLY A 20 1.61 21.82 -11.54
N GLU A 21 1.43 20.51 -11.46
CA GLU A 21 0.98 19.69 -12.59
C GLU A 21 -0.55 19.48 -12.57
N GLU A 22 -1.05 18.66 -13.49
CA GLU A 22 -2.46 18.29 -13.54
C GLU A 22 -2.89 17.46 -12.33
N ASN A 23 -4.17 17.54 -12.00
CA ASN A 23 -4.71 16.87 -10.82
C ASN A 23 -4.53 15.35 -10.91
N LYS A 24 -4.12 14.72 -9.80
CA LYS A 24 -3.79 13.30 -9.78
C LYS A 24 -4.07 12.66 -8.43
N ILE A 25 -4.36 11.35 -8.47
CA ILE A 25 -4.44 10.50 -7.29
C ILE A 25 -3.15 9.68 -7.21
N VAL A 26 -2.48 9.73 -6.05
CA VAL A 26 -1.32 8.89 -5.75
C VAL A 26 -1.62 8.07 -4.51
N VAL A 27 -1.40 6.75 -4.58
CA VAL A 27 -1.63 5.81 -3.49
C VAL A 27 -0.32 5.12 -3.14
N GLY A 28 0.19 5.34 -1.94
CA GLY A 28 1.33 4.62 -1.39
C GLY A 28 0.88 3.39 -0.61
N ILE A 29 1.40 2.21 -0.94
CA ILE A 29 1.05 0.93 -0.31
C ILE A 29 2.30 0.26 0.25
N ASP A 30 2.26 -0.09 1.53
CA ASP A 30 3.22 -0.98 2.18
C ASP A 30 2.49 -2.27 2.55
N ILE A 31 2.72 -3.35 1.80
CA ILE A 31 2.23 -4.68 2.18
C ILE A 31 3.28 -5.29 3.09
N GLY A 32 3.07 -5.30 4.40
CA GLY A 32 3.99 -5.96 5.35
C GLY A 32 3.69 -7.44 5.54
N THR A 33 4.56 -8.15 6.25
CA THR A 33 4.33 -9.58 6.56
C THR A 33 3.15 -9.78 7.52
N THR A 34 2.97 -8.86 8.48
CA THR A 34 1.94 -8.95 9.52
C THR A 34 0.89 -7.86 9.41
N HIS A 35 1.30 -6.65 9.04
CA HIS A 35 0.43 -5.49 8.90
C HIS A 35 0.80 -4.72 7.66
N SER A 36 -0.21 -4.19 6.98
CA SER A 36 -0.09 -3.39 5.78
C SER A 36 -0.60 -1.98 6.04
N GLY A 37 -0.07 -0.99 5.33
CA GLY A 37 -0.46 0.41 5.44
C GLY A 37 -0.77 0.98 4.06
N VAL A 38 -1.70 1.94 4.02
CA VAL A 38 -1.99 2.70 2.80
C VAL A 38 -2.02 4.19 3.14
N ALA A 39 -1.40 4.98 2.28
CA ALA A 39 -1.49 6.44 2.26
C ALA A 39 -1.97 6.89 0.89
N LEU A 40 -2.66 8.02 0.86
CA LEU A 40 -3.28 8.59 -0.32
C LEU A 40 -2.95 10.09 -0.36
N ALA A 41 -2.58 10.60 -1.53
CA ALA A 41 -2.58 12.03 -1.82
C ALA A 41 -3.48 12.30 -3.03
N TYR A 42 -4.38 13.26 -2.90
CA TYR A 42 -4.98 13.92 -4.06
C TYR A 42 -4.17 15.19 -4.28
N LEU A 43 -3.41 15.22 -5.37
CA LEU A 43 -2.57 16.33 -5.76
C LEU A 43 -3.42 17.24 -6.65
N GLU A 44 -3.74 18.42 -6.15
CA GLU A 44 -4.58 19.40 -6.84
C GLU A 44 -3.73 20.60 -7.28
N LYS A 45 -3.85 20.96 -8.56
CA LYS A 45 -3.06 22.02 -9.17
C LYS A 45 -3.29 23.34 -8.46
N GLY A 46 -2.21 23.97 -8.02
CA GLY A 46 -2.26 25.23 -7.27
C GLY A 46 -2.50 25.05 -5.77
N GLU A 47 -2.72 23.83 -5.28
CA GLU A 47 -2.95 23.54 -3.87
C GLU A 47 -1.73 22.91 -3.20
N ARG A 48 -1.67 23.03 -1.87
CA ARG A 48 -0.63 22.37 -1.07
C ARG A 48 -0.85 20.86 -1.05
N GLN A 49 0.24 20.12 -1.19
CA GLN A 49 0.22 18.67 -1.19
C GLN A 49 -0.09 18.13 0.21
N LYS A 50 -1.03 17.18 0.30
CA LYS A 50 -1.38 16.55 1.58
C LYS A 50 -1.58 15.05 1.43
N ALA A 51 -0.79 14.30 2.19
CA ALA A 51 -0.95 12.87 2.33
C ALA A 51 -1.92 12.53 3.47
N HIS A 52 -2.82 11.61 3.21
CA HIS A 52 -3.81 11.06 4.14
C HIS A 52 -3.54 9.58 4.34
N ARG A 53 -3.29 9.16 5.58
CA ARG A 53 -3.21 7.73 5.89
C ARG A 53 -4.60 7.14 6.01
N ILE A 54 -4.78 5.97 5.42
CA ILE A 54 -6.01 5.21 5.54
C ILE A 54 -6.00 4.49 6.90
N SER A 55 -6.81 5.00 7.84
CA SER A 55 -6.86 4.55 9.24
C SER A 55 -8.16 3.87 9.65
N LYS A 56 -9.17 3.87 8.78
CA LYS A 56 -10.45 3.18 9.01
C LYS A 56 -10.59 1.99 8.08
N TRP A 57 -10.42 0.80 8.63
CA TRP A 57 -10.54 -0.48 7.92
C TRP A 57 -11.77 -1.24 8.40
N PRO A 58 -12.43 -2.07 7.56
CA PRO A 58 -13.52 -2.94 8.01
C PRO A 58 -13.10 -3.84 9.18
N GLY A 59 -14.00 -4.04 10.13
CA GLY A 59 -13.73 -4.83 11.33
C GLY A 59 -12.78 -4.18 12.34
N GLN A 60 -12.27 -2.98 12.07
CA GLN A 60 -11.45 -2.23 13.02
C GLN A 60 -12.35 -1.32 13.88
N GLY A 61 -12.41 -1.63 15.18
CA GLY A 61 -13.21 -0.85 16.13
C GLY A 61 -12.80 0.63 16.17
N GLU A 62 -13.76 1.51 16.48
CA GLU A 62 -13.58 2.98 16.40
C GLU A 62 -12.45 3.53 17.29
N GLN A 63 -12.09 2.81 18.37
CA GLN A 63 -11.00 3.18 19.26
C GLN A 63 -9.60 2.79 18.74
N ASN A 64 -9.52 1.91 17.75
CA ASN A 64 -8.25 1.40 17.25
C ASN A 64 -7.83 2.20 16.01
N GLN A 65 -7.30 3.41 16.21
CA GLN A 65 -6.90 4.32 15.12
C GLN A 65 -5.56 3.94 14.44
N ARG A 66 -5.13 2.67 14.54
CA ARG A 66 -3.90 2.23 13.87
C ARG A 66 -4.06 2.43 12.36
N ALA A 67 -3.18 3.24 11.77
CA ALA A 67 -3.09 3.48 10.33
C ALA A 67 -2.56 2.26 9.54
N LYS A 68 -2.79 1.05 10.06
CA LYS A 68 -2.37 -0.23 9.51
C LYS A 68 -3.45 -1.27 9.70
N VAL A 69 -3.57 -2.18 8.73
CA VAL A 69 -4.50 -3.31 8.73
C VAL A 69 -3.71 -4.62 8.82
N PRO A 70 -4.17 -5.63 9.55
CA PRO A 70 -3.56 -6.96 9.52
C PRO A 70 -3.44 -7.51 8.09
N THR A 71 -2.35 -8.23 7.79
CA THR A 71 -2.09 -8.82 6.46
C THR A 71 -2.51 -10.28 6.43
N VAL A 72 -3.82 -10.48 6.48
CA VAL A 72 -4.45 -11.80 6.60
C VAL A 72 -5.69 -11.89 5.73
N ILE A 73 -5.99 -13.10 5.25
CA ILE A 73 -7.15 -13.40 4.40
C ILE A 73 -7.71 -14.76 4.79
N TRP A 74 -9.04 -14.89 4.89
CA TRP A 74 -9.71 -16.18 4.89
C TRP A 74 -10.22 -16.53 3.50
N TYR A 75 -9.90 -17.74 3.04
CA TYR A 75 -10.36 -18.26 1.75
C TYR A 75 -11.36 -19.39 1.92
N ASN A 76 -12.44 -19.31 1.16
CA ASN A 76 -13.29 -20.47 0.91
C ASN A 76 -12.64 -21.34 -0.19
N LEU A 77 -12.22 -22.55 0.16
CA LEU A 77 -11.50 -23.44 -0.78
C LEU A 77 -12.42 -24.06 -1.84
N GLU A 78 -13.73 -24.17 -1.57
CA GLU A 78 -14.70 -24.68 -2.54
C GLU A 78 -14.91 -23.68 -3.67
N THR A 79 -15.09 -22.41 -3.32
CA THR A 79 -15.32 -21.32 -4.28
C THR A 79 -14.03 -20.69 -4.81
N LYS A 80 -12.90 -20.93 -4.13
CA LYS A 80 -11.60 -20.29 -4.33
C LYS A 80 -11.64 -18.76 -4.19
N LYS A 81 -12.56 -18.25 -3.37
CA LYS A 81 -12.72 -16.81 -3.14
C LYS A 81 -12.22 -16.39 -1.77
N ALA A 82 -11.64 -15.19 -1.72
CA ALA A 82 -11.33 -14.51 -0.48
C ALA A 82 -12.63 -13.96 0.14
N GLU A 83 -12.89 -14.30 1.40
CA GLU A 83 -14.14 -13.98 2.08
C GLU A 83 -13.95 -12.87 3.12
N LEU A 84 -12.88 -12.96 3.92
CA LEU A 84 -12.57 -11.98 4.96
C LEU A 84 -11.13 -11.52 4.85
N PHE A 85 -10.91 -10.26 5.20
CA PHE A 85 -9.61 -9.62 5.13
C PHE A 85 -9.28 -8.87 6.41
N GLY A 86 -7.99 -8.74 6.70
CA GLY A 86 -7.49 -7.76 7.67
C GLY A 86 -8.12 -7.85 9.06
N SER A 87 -8.61 -6.71 9.57
CA SER A 87 -9.16 -6.64 10.92
C SER A 87 -10.44 -7.47 11.08
N GLU A 88 -11.27 -7.54 10.03
CA GLU A 88 -12.48 -8.36 10.01
C GLU A 88 -12.16 -9.85 10.11
N ALA A 89 -11.16 -10.32 9.37
CA ALA A 89 -10.67 -11.70 9.44
C ALA A 89 -10.15 -12.11 10.84
N LEU A 90 -9.75 -11.14 11.67
CA LEU A 90 -9.30 -11.37 13.05
C LEU A 90 -10.34 -11.04 14.11
N SER A 91 -11.50 -10.50 13.72
CA SER A 91 -12.60 -10.22 14.64
C SER A 91 -13.17 -11.52 15.21
N ARG A 92 -13.82 -11.45 16.38
CA ARG A 92 -14.43 -12.63 17.00
C ARG A 92 -15.43 -13.28 16.05
N ASP A 93 -16.36 -12.49 15.54
CA ASP A 93 -17.43 -12.96 14.66
C ASP A 93 -16.87 -13.45 13.31
N GLY A 94 -15.86 -12.77 12.76
CA GLY A 94 -15.18 -13.20 11.54
C GLY A 94 -14.46 -14.54 11.68
N ARG A 95 -13.82 -14.80 12.82
CA ARG A 95 -13.19 -16.12 13.10
C ARG A 95 -14.24 -17.20 13.29
N GLU A 96 -15.30 -16.93 14.04
CA GLU A 96 -16.39 -17.89 14.25
C GLU A 96 -17.02 -18.31 12.92
N ILE A 97 -17.29 -17.36 12.02
CA ILE A 97 -17.79 -17.64 10.67
C ILE A 97 -16.77 -18.45 9.87
N ALA A 98 -15.51 -18.04 9.83
CA ALA A 98 -14.49 -18.70 9.02
C ALA A 98 -14.22 -20.14 9.49
N GLU A 99 -14.12 -20.36 10.80
CA GLU A 99 -13.92 -21.68 11.40
C GLU A 99 -15.15 -22.56 11.19
N GLY A 100 -16.36 -22.03 11.38
CA GLY A 100 -17.61 -22.75 11.15
C GLY A 100 -17.82 -23.19 9.69
N ASN A 101 -17.30 -22.42 8.74
CA ASN A 101 -17.33 -22.76 7.31
C ASN A 101 -16.07 -23.50 6.81
N GLY A 102 -15.11 -23.82 7.70
CA GLY A 102 -13.88 -24.52 7.32
C GLY A 102 -13.00 -23.76 6.32
N TRP A 103 -13.03 -22.42 6.35
CA TRP A 103 -12.19 -21.60 5.48
C TRP A 103 -10.71 -21.74 5.85
N PHE A 104 -9.82 -21.39 4.92
CA PHE A 104 -8.38 -21.49 5.10
C PHE A 104 -7.77 -20.12 5.41
N LEU A 105 -7.06 -20.00 6.54
CA LEU A 105 -6.37 -18.77 6.92
C LEU A 105 -5.04 -18.65 6.18
N VAL A 106 -4.88 -17.52 5.50
CA VAL A 106 -3.62 -17.13 4.86
C VAL A 106 -3.03 -15.94 5.60
N GLU A 107 -1.78 -16.09 6.00
CA GLU A 107 -0.99 -15.08 6.71
C GLU A 107 0.48 -15.25 6.35
N HIS A 108 1.28 -14.20 6.50
CA HIS A 108 2.71 -14.19 6.18
C HIS A 108 3.04 -14.58 4.72
N PHE A 109 2.07 -14.44 3.80
CA PHE A 109 2.24 -14.82 2.39
C PHE A 109 3.35 -14.03 1.69
N LYS A 110 3.68 -12.82 2.18
CA LYS A 110 4.82 -12.00 1.69
C LYS A 110 6.15 -12.76 1.68
N LEU A 111 6.37 -13.66 2.63
CA LEU A 111 7.60 -14.45 2.73
C LEU A 111 7.79 -15.41 1.55
N HIS A 112 6.71 -15.81 0.87
CA HIS A 112 6.81 -16.65 -0.33
C HIS A 112 7.38 -15.91 -1.53
N LEU A 113 7.21 -14.59 -1.60
CA LEU A 113 7.72 -13.75 -2.69
C LEU A 113 9.20 -13.36 -2.50
N GLN A 114 9.74 -13.52 -1.28
CA GLN A 114 11.12 -13.19 -0.95
C GLN A 114 12.11 -13.99 -1.82
N PRO A 115 13.10 -13.33 -2.48
CA PRO A 115 14.17 -14.00 -3.19
C PRO A 115 14.85 -15.06 -2.33
N LYS A 116 15.19 -16.22 -2.91
CA LYS A 116 15.72 -17.36 -2.17
C LYS A 116 17.04 -17.01 -1.46
N GLU A 117 17.83 -16.16 -2.09
CA GLU A 117 19.14 -15.67 -1.64
C GLU A 117 19.03 -14.83 -0.37
N LEU A 118 17.87 -14.18 -0.16
CA LEU A 118 17.61 -13.37 1.02
C LEU A 118 16.93 -14.16 2.14
N ARG A 119 16.58 -15.44 1.93
CA ARG A 119 15.88 -16.24 2.93
C ARG A 119 16.84 -16.72 4.00
N LYS A 120 16.42 -16.62 5.26
CA LYS A 120 17.15 -17.25 6.36
C LYS A 120 17.01 -18.78 6.25
N PRO A 121 18.06 -19.57 6.54
CA PRO A 121 18.01 -21.04 6.44
C PRO A 121 16.89 -21.70 7.26
N ASP A 122 16.51 -21.07 8.38
CA ASP A 122 15.49 -21.54 9.32
C ASP A 122 14.09 -20.96 9.07
N MET A 123 13.91 -20.18 7.99
CA MET A 123 12.65 -19.52 7.69
C MET A 123 11.56 -20.53 7.32
N LYS A 124 10.54 -20.66 8.19
CA LYS A 124 9.37 -21.52 7.95
C LYS A 124 8.29 -20.74 7.19
N LEU A 125 8.00 -21.19 5.97
CA LEU A 125 6.89 -20.69 5.18
C LEU A 125 5.59 -21.39 5.60
N LYS A 126 4.56 -20.60 5.91
CA LYS A 126 3.19 -21.13 6.10
C LYS A 126 2.66 -21.65 4.77
N LEU A 127 1.89 -22.73 4.77
CA LEU A 127 1.37 -23.31 3.55
C LEU A 127 0.39 -22.34 2.85
N LEU A 128 0.42 -22.33 1.53
CA LEU A 128 -0.62 -21.67 0.74
C LEU A 128 -1.84 -22.59 0.63
N PRO A 129 -3.05 -22.04 0.50
CA PRO A 129 -4.25 -22.84 0.34
C PRO A 129 -4.20 -23.65 -0.96
N PRO A 130 -4.64 -24.92 -0.97
CA PRO A 130 -4.70 -25.72 -2.18
C PRO A 130 -5.50 -25.03 -3.29
N GLY A 131 -4.93 -24.96 -4.49
CA GLY A 131 -5.59 -24.38 -5.66
C GLY A 131 -5.67 -22.85 -5.69
N ILE A 132 -5.06 -22.16 -4.72
CA ILE A 132 -4.98 -20.70 -4.66
C ILE A 132 -3.51 -20.29 -4.78
N THR A 133 -3.21 -19.48 -5.79
CA THR A 133 -1.83 -19.08 -6.09
C THR A 133 -1.40 -17.88 -5.24
N LEU A 134 -0.08 -17.70 -5.08
CA LEU A 134 0.45 -16.50 -4.44
C LEU A 134 0.02 -15.21 -5.18
N ALA A 135 -0.05 -15.27 -6.52
CA ALA A 135 -0.50 -14.15 -7.33
C ALA A 135 -1.95 -13.75 -6.99
N GLN A 136 -2.85 -14.74 -6.87
CA GLN A 136 -4.24 -14.51 -6.46
C GLN A 136 -4.32 -13.86 -5.06
N ILE A 137 -3.51 -14.34 -4.11
CA ILE A 137 -3.47 -13.80 -2.75
C ILE A 137 -3.07 -12.32 -2.76
N TYR A 138 -2.05 -11.97 -3.54
CA TYR A 138 -1.63 -10.58 -3.68
C TYR A 138 -2.65 -9.72 -4.42
N SER A 139 -3.28 -10.21 -5.49
CA SER A 139 -4.28 -9.45 -6.23
C SER A 139 -5.54 -9.19 -5.41
N ASP A 140 -6.02 -10.20 -4.66
CA ASP A 140 -7.16 -10.06 -3.75
C ASP A 140 -6.85 -9.06 -2.63
N PHE A 141 -5.66 -9.15 -2.04
CA PHE A 141 -5.27 -8.24 -0.97
C PHE A 141 -5.07 -6.80 -1.47
N LEU A 142 -4.44 -6.61 -2.62
CA LEU A 142 -4.32 -5.29 -3.26
C LEU A 142 -5.70 -4.72 -3.61
N GLY A 143 -6.59 -5.55 -4.16
CA GLY A 143 -7.96 -5.17 -4.46
C GLY A 143 -8.72 -4.73 -3.21
N TYR A 144 -8.56 -5.45 -2.10
CA TYR A 144 -9.07 -5.04 -0.78
C TYR A 144 -8.55 -3.65 -0.37
N LEU A 145 -7.22 -3.45 -0.37
CA LEU A 145 -6.60 -2.19 0.02
C LEU A 145 -7.08 -1.00 -0.84
N LEU A 146 -7.13 -1.18 -2.16
CA LEU A 146 -7.52 -0.14 -3.11
C LEU A 146 -9.03 0.14 -3.08
N LYS A 147 -9.87 -0.88 -2.89
CA LYS A 147 -11.32 -0.70 -2.69
C LYS A 147 -11.61 0.15 -1.44
N HIS A 148 -10.89 -0.06 -0.35
CA HIS A 148 -11.03 0.77 0.84
C HIS A 148 -10.48 2.17 0.68
N THR A 149 -9.40 2.32 -0.10
CA THR A 149 -8.86 3.63 -0.47
C THR A 149 -9.87 4.43 -1.30
N LYS A 150 -10.49 3.81 -2.31
CA LYS A 150 -11.61 4.40 -3.07
C LYS A 150 -12.72 4.87 -2.14
N ALA A 151 -13.21 3.99 -1.27
CA ALA A 151 -14.30 4.31 -0.35
C ALA A 151 -13.93 5.44 0.63
N PHE A 152 -12.65 5.56 1.02
CA PHE A 152 -12.16 6.68 1.81
C PHE A 152 -12.23 7.99 1.02
N VAL A 153 -11.72 8.02 -0.22
CA VAL A 153 -11.79 9.20 -1.11
C VAL A 153 -13.23 9.67 -1.27
N GLU A 154 -14.13 8.76 -1.66
CA GLU A 154 -15.54 9.07 -1.91
C GLU A 154 -16.26 9.66 -0.69
N LYS A 155 -15.85 9.29 0.52
CA LYS A 155 -16.50 9.71 1.77
C LYS A 155 -15.85 10.93 2.44
N ARG A 156 -14.54 11.11 2.29
CA ARG A 156 -13.77 12.08 3.09
C ARG A 156 -13.31 13.29 2.31
N ILE A 157 -13.17 13.18 0.99
CA ILE A 157 -12.73 14.30 0.14
C ILE A 157 -13.97 14.97 -0.45
N PRO A 158 -14.10 16.31 -0.40
CA PRO A 158 -15.15 17.04 -1.10
C PRO A 158 -15.17 16.66 -2.58
N LEU A 159 -16.35 16.36 -3.14
CA LEU A 159 -16.50 15.85 -4.50
C LEU A 159 -15.72 14.54 -4.78
N GLY A 160 -15.35 13.78 -3.75
CA GLY A 160 -14.47 12.62 -3.84
C GLY A 160 -14.90 11.56 -4.85
N LYS A 161 -16.21 11.31 -5.00
CA LYS A 161 -16.71 10.39 -6.04
C LYS A 161 -16.41 10.87 -7.45
N GLN A 162 -16.59 12.16 -7.73
CA GLN A 162 -16.29 12.74 -9.03
C GLN A 162 -14.78 12.76 -9.28
N ILE A 163 -13.99 13.09 -8.25
CA ILE A 163 -12.52 13.08 -8.30
C ILE A 163 -12.02 11.66 -8.61
N TRP A 164 -12.50 10.64 -7.89
CA TRP A 164 -12.10 9.26 -8.12
C TRP A 164 -12.41 8.81 -9.53
N GLU A 165 -13.66 8.98 -9.99
CA GLU A 165 -14.05 8.52 -11.33
C GLU A 165 -13.29 9.25 -12.45
N LYS A 166 -12.96 10.54 -12.26
CA LYS A 166 -12.17 11.33 -13.21
C LYS A 166 -10.68 10.90 -13.26
N HIS A 167 -10.09 10.58 -12.11
CA HIS A 167 -8.64 10.39 -11.98
C HIS A 167 -8.20 8.94 -11.75
N LYS A 168 -9.12 7.97 -11.60
CA LYS A 168 -8.76 6.54 -11.40
C LYS A 168 -7.92 5.95 -12.54
N HIS A 169 -8.12 6.41 -13.78
CA HIS A 169 -7.38 5.93 -14.97
C HIS A 169 -5.99 6.55 -15.12
N THR A 170 -5.63 7.54 -14.31
CA THR A 170 -4.30 8.15 -14.25
C THR A 170 -3.70 8.06 -12.85
N MET A 171 -4.33 7.27 -11.98
CA MET A 171 -3.87 7.04 -10.62
C MET A 171 -2.53 6.32 -10.63
N GLU A 172 -1.63 6.77 -9.76
CA GLU A 172 -0.38 6.06 -9.50
C GLU A 172 -0.47 5.29 -8.19
N VAL A 173 0.00 4.05 -8.24
CA VAL A 173 0.16 3.16 -7.11
C VAL A 173 1.66 2.97 -6.88
N VAL A 174 2.15 3.51 -5.77
CA VAL A 174 3.55 3.37 -5.35
C VAL A 174 3.63 2.25 -4.32
N ILE A 175 4.30 1.15 -4.63
CA ILE A 175 4.41 -0.02 -3.75
C ILE A 175 5.78 -0.02 -3.07
N ALA A 176 5.78 0.06 -1.75
CA ALA A 176 6.98 -0.12 -0.94
C ALA A 176 7.34 -1.61 -0.86
N HIS A 177 8.62 -1.94 -1.05
CA HIS A 177 9.12 -3.31 -0.97
C HIS A 177 10.41 -3.43 -0.14
N PRO A 178 10.72 -4.63 0.39
CA PRO A 178 11.96 -4.86 1.11
C PRO A 178 13.19 -4.56 0.26
N ASN A 179 14.28 -4.15 0.92
CA ASN A 179 15.57 -4.00 0.27
C ASN A 179 16.03 -5.32 -0.36
N GLY A 180 16.63 -5.24 -1.55
CA GLY A 180 17.09 -6.40 -2.31
C GLY A 180 16.01 -7.12 -3.11
N TRP A 181 14.76 -6.65 -3.10
CA TRP A 181 13.77 -7.04 -4.11
C TRP A 181 13.97 -6.22 -5.37
N ASP A 182 13.89 -6.88 -6.52
CA ASP A 182 14.23 -6.31 -7.83
C ASP A 182 13.20 -6.74 -8.89
N THR A 183 13.57 -6.64 -10.16
CA THR A 183 12.79 -6.83 -11.37
C THR A 183 11.77 -7.99 -11.31
N LEU A 184 12.13 -9.16 -10.77
CA LEU A 184 11.20 -10.30 -10.67
C LEU A 184 10.05 -10.04 -9.68
N GLN A 185 10.35 -9.50 -8.51
CA GLN A 185 9.33 -9.16 -7.51
C GLN A 185 8.51 -7.95 -7.97
N HIS A 186 9.14 -6.97 -8.62
CA HIS A 186 8.44 -5.83 -9.22
C HIS A 186 7.45 -6.28 -10.30
N ALA A 187 7.87 -7.14 -11.22
CA ALA A 187 6.99 -7.71 -12.25
C ALA A 187 5.82 -8.48 -11.63
N PHE A 188 6.09 -9.27 -10.57
CA PHE A 188 5.05 -9.98 -9.84
C PHE A 188 4.03 -9.03 -9.19
N LEU A 189 4.49 -8.02 -8.46
CA LEU A 189 3.62 -7.05 -7.77
C LEU A 189 2.82 -6.20 -8.76
N ARG A 190 3.45 -5.80 -9.88
CA ARG A 190 2.77 -5.08 -10.95
C ARG A 190 1.66 -5.92 -11.57
N LYS A 191 1.92 -7.21 -11.84
CA LYS A 191 0.88 -8.12 -12.32
C LYS A 191 -0.27 -8.26 -11.32
N ALA A 192 0.04 -8.41 -10.02
CA ALA A 192 -1.00 -8.49 -8.99
C ALA A 192 -1.84 -7.20 -8.90
N ALA A 193 -1.23 -6.03 -9.13
CA ALA A 193 -1.95 -4.75 -9.18
C ALA A 193 -2.90 -4.69 -10.40
N ILE A 194 -2.48 -5.16 -11.57
CA ILE A 194 -3.35 -5.31 -12.75
C ILE A 194 -4.50 -6.27 -12.45
N ASP A 195 -4.19 -7.46 -11.93
CA ASP A 195 -5.18 -8.52 -11.64
C ASP A 195 -6.19 -8.08 -10.56
N SER A 196 -5.85 -7.07 -9.74
CA SER A 196 -6.78 -6.47 -8.76
C SER A 196 -7.90 -5.62 -9.40
N GLY A 197 -7.75 -5.25 -10.67
CA GLY A 197 -8.72 -4.45 -11.44
C GLY A 197 -8.63 -2.94 -11.23
N PHE A 198 -7.59 -2.44 -10.53
CA PHE A 198 -7.40 -1.01 -10.26
C PHE A 198 -6.33 -0.33 -11.14
N VAL A 199 -5.61 -1.10 -11.95
CA VAL A 199 -4.53 -0.64 -12.84
C VAL A 199 -4.79 -1.19 -14.23
N ASP A 200 -4.70 -0.32 -15.24
CA ASP A 200 -4.87 -0.73 -16.64
C ASP A 200 -3.60 -1.45 -17.12
N SER A 201 -3.74 -2.58 -17.81
CA SER A 201 -2.60 -3.43 -18.18
C SER A 201 -1.61 -2.75 -19.15
N ASP A 202 -2.11 -1.87 -20.01
CA ASP A 202 -1.32 -1.09 -20.98
C ASP A 202 -0.55 0.07 -20.34
N LYS A 203 -0.91 0.47 -19.12
CA LYS A 203 -0.31 1.61 -18.40
C LYS A 203 0.40 1.20 -17.12
N ALA A 204 0.50 -0.09 -16.81
CA ALA A 204 1.01 -0.57 -15.54
C ALA A 204 2.47 -0.15 -15.27
N ASP A 205 3.29 0.06 -16.30
CA ASP A 205 4.68 0.51 -16.14
C ASP A 205 4.78 1.97 -15.67
N VAL A 206 3.80 2.81 -16.00
CA VAL A 206 3.74 4.21 -15.52
C VAL A 206 2.88 4.33 -14.26
N GLN A 207 1.82 3.54 -14.13
CA GLN A 207 0.91 3.59 -12.99
C GLN A 207 1.46 2.87 -11.75
N VAL A 208 2.30 1.84 -11.91
CA VAL A 208 2.85 1.09 -10.77
C VAL A 208 4.33 1.38 -10.62
N GLN A 209 4.63 2.20 -9.61
CA GLN A 209 5.98 2.58 -9.22
C GLN A 209 6.40 1.83 -7.96
N PHE A 210 7.72 1.71 -7.77
CA PHE A 210 8.31 0.98 -6.66
C PHE A 210 9.26 1.88 -5.89
N VAL A 211 9.26 1.70 -4.57
CA VAL A 211 10.18 2.37 -3.65
C VAL A 211 10.67 1.34 -2.63
N THR A 212 11.90 1.47 -2.17
CA THR A 212 12.35 0.61 -1.06
C THR A 212 11.71 1.05 0.25
N GLU A 213 11.44 0.11 1.16
CA GLU A 213 10.94 0.42 2.51
C GLU A 213 11.90 1.36 3.27
N ALA A 214 13.22 1.26 3.03
CA ALA A 214 14.21 2.15 3.61
C ALA A 214 14.08 3.58 3.07
N GLU A 215 13.98 3.76 1.75
CA GLU A 215 13.78 5.07 1.11
C GLU A 215 12.45 5.71 1.54
N ALA A 216 11.36 4.96 1.54
CA ALA A 216 10.06 5.43 2.01
C ALA A 216 10.13 5.89 3.49
N SER A 217 10.91 5.19 4.32
CA SER A 217 11.12 5.58 5.72
C SER A 217 11.92 6.89 5.84
N VAL A 218 12.91 7.11 4.97
CA VAL A 218 13.67 8.37 4.93
C VAL A 218 12.78 9.53 4.53
N HIS A 219 11.98 9.40 3.46
CA HIS A 219 11.00 10.43 3.08
C HIS A 219 10.04 10.72 4.24
N TYR A 220 9.53 9.68 4.89
CA TYR A 220 8.67 9.84 6.05
C TYR A 220 9.32 10.65 7.18
N CYS A 221 10.57 10.33 7.52
CA CYS A 221 11.34 11.05 8.52
C CYS A 221 11.57 12.51 8.12
N ILE A 222 11.98 12.81 6.90
CA ILE A 222 12.21 14.19 6.45
C ILE A 222 10.92 15.02 6.57
N HIS A 223 9.76 14.45 6.25
CA HIS A 223 8.48 15.18 6.30
C HIS A 223 7.86 15.30 7.70
N HIS A 224 8.17 14.40 8.63
CA HIS A 224 7.58 14.40 9.98
C HIS A 224 8.57 14.80 11.09
N SER A 225 9.85 14.93 10.77
CA SER A 225 10.85 15.49 11.66
C SER A 225 10.91 16.99 11.39
N SER A 226 10.36 17.79 12.28
CA SER A 226 10.80 19.18 12.43
C SER A 226 12.25 19.20 12.93
N LEU A 227 13.21 18.84 12.07
CA LEU A 227 14.65 18.95 12.36
C LEU A 227 15.20 20.36 12.08
N GLY A 228 14.32 21.35 11.92
CA GLY A 228 14.68 22.76 11.87
C GLY A 228 13.82 23.58 12.83
N SER A 229 14.32 23.81 14.05
CA SER A 229 14.07 25.00 14.92
C SER A 229 14.17 24.68 16.42
N LYS A 230 15.27 24.07 16.89
CA LYS A 230 15.76 24.25 18.28
C LYS A 230 17.29 24.20 18.35
N VAL A 231 17.96 25.08 17.63
CA VAL A 231 19.28 25.59 18.04
C VAL A 231 19.33 27.08 17.70
N GLN A 232 18.82 27.90 18.60
CA GLN A 232 19.28 29.27 18.83
C GLN A 232 18.87 29.68 20.25
#